data_AF-A0A2D8RQD4-F1
#
_entry.id   AF-A0A2D8RQD4-F1
#
_cell.length_a   1.000
_cell.length_b   1.000
_cell.length_c   1.000
_cell.angle_alpha   90.00
_cell.angle_beta   90.00
_cell.angle_gamma   90.00
#
_symmetry.space_group_name_H-M   'P 1'
#
loop_
_entity.id
_entity.type
_entity.pdbx_description
1 polymer ?
#
loop_
_entity_poly.entity_id
_entity_poly.type
_entity_poly.pdbx_seq_one_letter_code
_entity_poly.pdbx_strand_id
1 'polypeptide(L)'
;MKTTRFILALMGLLVLASSNLQAQKREIPFIYLDQNQILYITVIDNIYRDDGFGGGNVADRYYDIEETLVKVLRETEFPMGYKIVRFGARVPKDQPELQLIITKWGDNRLGEIEVIFNGVLKESSQGRTKNKLGFFRERDGAFPMISQSRTTAKYNEVLSKALVKLIARLNDHFTLEFEGPNLGQSAFPPSLDTPVKNE
;
A
#
# COMPACT_ATOMS: atom_id res chain seq x y z
N MET A 1 -38.96 14.60 -49.11
CA MET A 1 -38.92 14.23 -47.67
C MET A 1 -37.63 13.47 -47.32
N LYS A 2 -36.44 14.11 -47.39
CA LYS A 2 -35.15 13.46 -47.06
C LYS A 2 -34.29 14.26 -46.05
N THR A 3 -34.69 15.47 -45.69
CA THR A 3 -33.94 16.39 -44.82
C THR A 3 -34.16 16.16 -43.33
N THR A 4 -35.32 15.65 -42.92
CA THR A 4 -35.65 15.40 -41.50
C THR A 4 -34.83 14.26 -40.87
N ARG A 5 -34.35 13.30 -41.66
CA ARG A 5 -33.51 12.20 -41.15
C ARG A 5 -32.06 12.62 -40.86
N PHE A 6 -31.57 13.67 -41.52
CA PHE A 6 -30.20 14.16 -41.34
C PHE A 6 -30.06 15.01 -40.07
N ILE A 7 -31.08 15.78 -39.71
CA ILE A 7 -31.10 16.63 -38.51
C ILE A 7 -31.12 15.77 -37.23
N LEU A 8 -31.88 14.66 -37.25
CA LEU A 8 -31.93 13.71 -36.13
C LEU A 8 -30.60 12.98 -35.91
N ALA A 9 -29.89 12.62 -36.99
CA ALA A 9 -28.58 12.00 -36.89
C ALA A 9 -27.51 12.96 -36.31
N LEU A 10 -27.60 14.24 -36.66
CA LEU A 10 -26.68 15.26 -36.15
C LEU A 10 -26.91 15.58 -34.66
N MET A 11 -28.17 15.61 -34.20
CA MET A 11 -28.47 15.77 -32.78
C MET A 11 -28.04 14.56 -31.94
N GLY A 12 -28.15 13.33 -32.48
CA GLY A 12 -27.66 12.12 -31.79
C GLY A 12 -26.14 12.13 -31.56
N LEU A 13 -25.37 12.64 -32.52
CA LEU A 13 -23.91 12.79 -32.41
C LEU A 13 -23.51 13.85 -31.36
N LEU A 14 -24.25 14.95 -31.24
CA LEU A 14 -24.00 15.99 -30.22
C LEU A 14 -24.25 15.50 -28.79
N VAL A 15 -25.28 14.66 -28.57
CA VAL A 15 -25.55 14.06 -27.24
C VAL A 15 -24.47 13.02 -26.87
N LEU A 16 -23.96 12.25 -27.84
CA LEU A 16 -22.85 11.31 -27.63
C LEU A 16 -21.49 12.00 -27.43
N ALA A 17 -21.27 13.15 -28.07
CA ALA A 17 -20.08 13.98 -27.84
C ALA A 17 -20.10 14.63 -26.45
N SER A 18 -21.28 15.09 -25.99
CA SER A 18 -21.46 15.73 -24.68
C SER A 18 -21.30 14.75 -23.51
N SER A 19 -21.72 13.49 -23.69
CA SER A 19 -21.63 12.45 -22.65
C SER A 19 -20.22 11.88 -22.48
N ASN A 20 -19.38 11.90 -23.53
CA ASN A 20 -17.97 11.51 -23.42
C ASN A 20 -17.09 12.57 -22.73
N LEU A 21 -17.47 13.85 -22.76
CA LEU A 21 -16.74 14.92 -22.07
C LEU A 21 -16.90 14.88 -20.54
N GLN A 22 -18.02 14.36 -20.03
CA GLN A 22 -18.22 14.21 -18.57
C GLN A 22 -17.47 13.03 -17.95
N ALA A 23 -16.94 12.13 -18.77
CA ALA A 23 -16.02 11.08 -18.33
C ALA A 23 -14.55 11.55 -18.32
N GLN A 24 -14.31 12.87 -18.27
CA GLN A 24 -13.01 13.39 -17.85
C GLN A 24 -12.72 12.83 -16.46
N LYS A 25 -11.84 11.82 -16.43
CA LYS A 25 -11.24 11.22 -15.25
C LYS A 25 -10.89 12.39 -14.33
N ARG A 26 -11.66 12.61 -13.27
CA ARG A 26 -11.29 13.57 -12.22
C ARG A 26 -9.90 13.14 -11.78
N GLU A 27 -8.90 13.95 -12.10
CA GLU A 27 -7.53 13.69 -11.68
C GLU A 27 -7.57 13.59 -10.16
N ILE A 28 -7.37 12.37 -9.66
CA ILE A 28 -7.34 12.14 -8.22
C ILE A 28 -6.09 12.88 -7.74
N PRO A 29 -6.20 13.83 -6.79
CA PRO A 29 -5.05 14.58 -6.36
C PRO A 29 -3.96 13.62 -5.88
N PHE A 30 -2.75 13.84 -6.37
CA PHE A 30 -1.58 13.11 -5.92
C PHE A 30 -1.26 13.56 -4.48
N ILE A 31 -1.10 12.59 -3.59
CA ILE A 31 -0.79 12.80 -2.18
C ILE A 31 0.73 12.86 -2.07
N TYR A 32 1.26 13.97 -1.57
CA TYR A 32 2.67 14.08 -1.24
C TYR A 32 2.86 13.80 0.26
N LEU A 33 3.94 13.09 0.61
CA LEU A 33 4.33 12.80 1.97
C LEU A 33 5.40 13.81 2.43
N ASP A 34 5.21 14.36 3.62
CA ASP A 34 6.18 15.20 4.31
C ASP A 34 6.98 14.35 5.31
N GLN A 35 8.31 14.41 5.27
CA GLN A 35 9.20 13.68 6.16
C GLN A 35 9.02 14.06 7.64
N ASN A 36 8.47 15.25 7.92
CA ASN A 36 8.19 15.73 9.28
C ASN A 36 6.89 15.17 9.87
N GLN A 37 6.07 14.47 9.08
CA GLN A 37 4.84 13.81 9.55
C GLN A 37 5.12 12.37 10.00
N ILE A 38 4.12 11.72 10.62
CA ILE A 38 4.17 10.31 10.98
C ILE A 38 3.22 9.54 10.07
N LEU A 39 3.75 8.58 9.30
CA LEU A 39 2.94 7.69 8.48
C LEU A 39 2.34 6.59 9.36
N TYR A 40 1.01 6.57 9.47
CA TYR A 40 0.31 5.46 10.12
C TYR A 40 0.08 4.33 9.13
N ILE A 41 0.60 3.14 9.42
CA ILE A 41 0.43 1.96 8.57
C ILE A 41 -0.60 1.04 9.23
N THR A 42 -1.83 1.06 8.72
CA THR A 42 -2.92 0.22 9.22
C THR A 42 -2.88 -1.13 8.51
N VAL A 43 -2.62 -2.20 9.27
CA VAL A 43 -2.68 -3.58 8.76
C VAL A 43 -4.12 -4.09 8.83
N ILE A 44 -4.69 -4.37 7.67
CA ILE A 44 -6.05 -4.92 7.50
C ILE A 44 -5.91 -6.35 7.00
N ASP A 45 -5.93 -7.29 7.94
CA ASP A 45 -5.84 -8.72 7.68
C ASP A 45 -7.20 -9.38 7.94
N ASN A 46 -8.03 -9.43 6.90
CA ASN A 46 -9.38 -10.03 6.97
C ASN A 46 -9.38 -11.51 6.57
N ILE A 47 -8.22 -12.17 6.61
CA ILE A 47 -8.12 -13.57 6.21
C ILE A 47 -8.52 -14.43 7.40
N TYR A 48 -9.69 -15.06 7.29
CA TYR A 48 -10.07 -16.16 8.16
C TYR A 48 -9.16 -17.34 7.85
N ARG A 49 -8.44 -17.84 8.87
CA ARG A 49 -7.68 -19.09 8.76
C ARG A 49 -8.68 -20.24 8.60
N ASP A 50 -8.83 -20.70 7.37
CA ASP A 50 -9.42 -22.00 7.02
C ASP A 50 -8.32 -22.92 6.48
N ASP A 51 -7.11 -22.80 7.04
CA ASP A 51 -6.08 -23.82 6.92
C ASP A 51 -6.41 -24.90 7.95
N GLY A 52 -6.94 -26.05 7.50
CA GLY A 52 -7.28 -27.22 8.32
C GLY A 52 -6.14 -27.85 9.13
N PHE A 53 -5.07 -27.09 9.40
CA PHE A 53 -4.03 -27.35 10.40
C PHE A 53 -4.22 -26.34 11.53
N GLY A 54 -4.81 -26.82 12.62
CA GLY A 54 -5.34 -26.02 13.72
C GLY A 54 -4.47 -24.89 14.25
N GLY A 55 -5.15 -23.81 14.65
CA GLY A 55 -4.85 -23.12 15.91
C GLY A 55 -3.69 -22.13 15.91
N GLY A 56 -3.34 -21.51 14.78
CA GLY A 56 -2.39 -20.41 14.83
C GLY A 56 -3.08 -19.11 15.26
N ASN A 57 -2.72 -18.62 16.45
CA ASN A 57 -3.25 -17.40 17.09
C ASN A 57 -3.25 -16.22 16.11
N VAL A 58 -4.40 -15.58 15.92
CA VAL A 58 -4.55 -14.35 15.12
C VAL A 58 -3.62 -13.24 15.61
N ALA A 59 -3.28 -13.26 16.91
CA ALA A 59 -2.32 -12.35 17.52
C ALA A 59 -0.92 -12.48 16.89
N ASP A 60 -0.43 -13.70 16.66
CA ASP A 60 0.94 -13.97 16.20
C ASP A 60 1.16 -13.44 14.77
N ARG A 61 0.14 -13.58 13.93
CA ARG A 61 0.21 -13.22 12.51
C ARG A 61 0.39 -11.71 12.29
N TYR A 62 -0.32 -10.88 13.07
CA TYR A 62 -0.10 -9.44 13.02
C TYR A 62 1.33 -9.08 13.41
N TYR A 63 1.88 -9.72 14.45
CA TYR A 63 3.24 -9.45 14.90
C TYR A 63 4.27 -9.87 13.86
N ASP A 64 4.08 -11.02 13.19
CA ASP A 64 4.95 -11.43 12.09
C ASP A 64 4.95 -10.39 10.94
N ILE A 65 3.78 -9.83 10.60
CA ILE A 65 3.65 -8.78 9.58
C ILE A 65 4.32 -7.49 10.05
N GLU A 66 4.05 -7.07 11.28
CA GLU A 66 4.62 -5.87 11.88
C GLU A 66 6.15 -5.95 11.92
N GLU A 67 6.71 -7.05 12.42
CA GLU A 67 8.16 -7.27 12.45
C GLU A 67 8.76 -7.26 11.04
N THR A 68 8.12 -7.93 10.08
CA THR A 68 8.59 -7.95 8.68
C THR A 68 8.54 -6.54 8.06
N LEU A 69 7.50 -5.77 8.36
CA LEU A 69 7.34 -4.41 7.87
C LEU A 69 8.37 -3.45 8.49
N VAL A 70 8.61 -3.53 9.80
CA VAL A 70 9.67 -2.78 10.49
C VAL A 70 11.03 -3.09 9.88
N LYS A 71 11.31 -4.38 9.65
CA LYS A 71 12.55 -4.83 9.01
C LYS A 71 12.71 -4.19 7.63
N VAL A 72 11.69 -4.30 6.77
CA VAL A 72 11.74 -3.73 5.42
C VAL A 72 11.92 -2.22 5.46
N LEU A 73 11.14 -1.50 6.27
CA LEU A 73 11.24 -0.04 6.39
C LEU A 73 12.65 0.41 6.80
N ARG A 74 13.30 -0.33 7.72
CA ARG A 74 14.69 -0.09 8.12
C ARG A 74 15.67 -0.40 6.98
N GLU A 75 15.55 -1.55 6.34
CA GLU A 75 16.44 -1.97 5.25
C GLU A 75 16.34 -1.08 4.02
N THR A 76 15.17 -0.45 3.80
CA THR A 76 14.95 0.51 2.72
C THR A 76 15.24 1.96 3.11
N GLU A 77 15.74 2.20 4.34
CA GLU A 77 16.01 3.55 4.87
C GLU A 77 14.82 4.50 4.69
N PHE A 78 13.63 4.06 5.11
CA PHE A 78 12.39 4.81 4.87
C PHE A 78 12.47 6.23 5.48
N PRO A 79 12.26 7.30 4.69
CA PRO A 79 12.71 8.66 5.05
C PRO A 79 11.74 9.41 6.00
N MET A 80 10.78 8.73 6.60
CA MET A 80 9.69 9.35 7.36
C MET A 80 9.40 8.54 8.63
N GLY A 81 9.03 9.22 9.71
CA GLY A 81 8.56 8.56 10.93
C GLY A 81 7.31 7.70 10.65
N TYR A 82 7.20 6.54 11.29
CA TYR A 82 6.06 5.63 11.05
C TYR A 82 5.52 5.00 12.33
N LYS A 83 4.25 4.60 12.26
CA LYS A 83 3.56 3.84 13.31
C LYS A 83 2.68 2.77 12.71
N ILE A 84 2.99 1.51 13.01
CA ILE A 84 2.21 0.36 12.53
C ILE A 84 1.08 0.10 13.53
N VAL A 85 -0.14 -0.09 13.03
CA VAL A 85 -1.32 -0.30 13.86
C VAL A 85 -2.23 -1.39 13.28
N ARG A 86 -2.98 -2.05 14.16
CA ARG A 86 -4.06 -2.97 13.76
C ARG A 86 -5.25 -2.21 13.19
N PHE A 87 -5.99 -2.85 12.30
CA PHE A 87 -7.30 -2.37 11.89
C PHE A 87 -8.22 -2.13 13.11
N GLY A 88 -8.91 -0.98 13.11
CA GLY A 88 -9.74 -0.52 14.23
C GLY A 88 -9.01 0.34 15.27
N ALA A 89 -7.68 0.41 15.22
CA ALA A 89 -6.93 1.37 16.04
C ALA A 89 -7.24 2.81 15.63
N ARG A 90 -7.18 3.73 16.61
CA ARG A 90 -7.43 5.15 16.37
C ARG A 90 -6.20 5.79 15.71
N VAL A 91 -6.35 6.19 14.45
CA VAL A 91 -5.38 7.01 13.72
C VAL A 91 -5.76 8.49 13.87
N PRO A 92 -4.80 9.40 14.16
CA PRO A 92 -5.05 10.84 14.16
C PRO A 92 -5.63 11.33 12.83
N LYS A 93 -6.46 12.38 12.88
CA LYS A 93 -7.24 12.83 11.72
C LYS A 93 -6.44 13.64 10.71
N ASP A 94 -5.26 14.09 11.11
CA ASP A 94 -4.35 15.02 10.45
C ASP A 94 -3.10 14.31 9.92
N GLN A 95 -2.94 13.03 10.21
CA GLN A 95 -1.76 12.25 9.82
C GLN A 95 -2.08 11.36 8.60
N PRO A 96 -1.10 11.18 7.69
CA PRO A 96 -1.26 10.30 6.54
C PRO A 96 -1.39 8.84 6.98
N GLU A 97 -2.20 8.09 6.24
CA GLU A 97 -2.51 6.69 6.54
C GLU A 97 -2.22 5.81 5.32
N LEU A 98 -1.34 4.83 5.46
CA LEU A 98 -1.17 3.71 4.54
C LEU A 98 -2.00 2.53 5.01
N GLN A 99 -3.02 2.15 4.24
CA GLN A 99 -3.78 0.93 4.48
C GLN A 99 -3.16 -0.23 3.72
N LEU A 100 -2.68 -1.22 4.46
CA LEU A 100 -2.15 -2.48 3.95
C LEU A 100 -3.25 -3.55 4.04
N ILE A 101 -3.93 -3.82 2.93
CA ILE A 101 -5.05 -4.77 2.88
C ILE A 101 -4.55 -6.12 2.40
N ILE A 102 -4.43 -7.08 3.30
CA ILE A 102 -3.91 -8.41 3.00
C ILE A 102 -5.05 -9.31 2.52
N THR A 103 -4.92 -9.79 1.28
CA THR A 103 -5.91 -10.64 0.61
C THR A 103 -5.50 -12.12 0.63
N LYS A 104 -4.19 -12.38 0.59
CA LYS A 104 -3.64 -13.72 0.78
C LYS A 104 -2.27 -13.65 1.45
N TRP A 105 -2.04 -14.56 2.38
CA TRP A 105 -0.72 -14.87 2.90
C TRP A 105 -0.76 -16.31 3.41
N GLY A 106 -0.28 -17.23 2.57
CA GLY A 106 -0.54 -18.66 2.74
C GLY A 106 -0.09 -19.48 1.53
N ASP A 107 -0.28 -20.80 1.61
CA ASP A 107 -0.03 -21.71 0.49
C ASP A 107 -1.05 -21.50 -0.66
N ASN A 108 -0.63 -21.62 -1.93
CA ASN A 108 -1.47 -21.43 -3.11
C ASN A 108 -2.05 -22.72 -3.73
N ARG A 109 -2.00 -23.85 -3.01
CA ARG A 109 -2.38 -25.22 -3.42
C ARG A 109 -1.52 -25.81 -4.53
N LEU A 110 -0.50 -25.10 -4.99
CA LEU A 110 0.51 -25.58 -5.93
C LEU A 110 1.85 -25.86 -5.22
N GLY A 111 1.87 -25.84 -3.88
CA GLY A 111 3.09 -26.02 -3.08
C GLY A 111 3.98 -24.78 -3.03
N GLU A 112 3.45 -23.60 -3.37
CA GLU A 112 4.15 -22.33 -3.24
C GLU A 112 3.54 -21.50 -2.12
N ILE A 113 4.39 -20.74 -1.43
CA ILE A 113 3.92 -19.67 -0.57
C ILE A 113 3.58 -18.47 -1.44
N GLU A 114 2.41 -17.89 -1.20
CA GLU A 114 1.92 -16.72 -1.92
C GLU A 114 1.47 -15.63 -0.95
N VAL A 115 1.88 -14.40 -1.27
CA VAL A 115 1.46 -13.16 -0.63
C VAL A 115 0.74 -12.31 -1.67
N ILE A 116 -0.45 -11.81 -1.31
CA ILE A 116 -1.22 -10.85 -2.10
C ILE A 116 -1.75 -9.80 -1.14
N PHE A 117 -1.43 -8.54 -1.40
CA PHE A 117 -2.02 -7.41 -0.69
C PHE A 117 -2.20 -6.20 -1.60
N ASN A 118 -3.00 -5.25 -1.13
CA ASN A 118 -3.22 -3.96 -1.79
C ASN A 118 -2.80 -2.82 -0.86
N GLY A 119 -2.06 -1.86 -1.42
CA GLY A 119 -1.65 -0.64 -0.71
C GLY A 119 -2.52 0.56 -1.10
N VAL A 120 -3.06 1.27 -0.11
CA VAL A 120 -3.81 2.51 -0.32
C VAL A 120 -3.26 3.59 0.58
N LEU A 121 -2.75 4.66 -0.01
CA LEU A 121 -2.32 5.86 0.72
C LEU A 121 -3.49 6.84 0.83
N LYS A 122 -3.70 7.38 2.02
CA LYS A 122 -4.69 8.42 2.31
C LYS A 122 -3.96 9.63 2.87
N GLU A 123 -4.33 10.80 2.36
CA GLU A 123 -3.78 12.10 2.79
C GLU A 123 -3.97 12.29 4.30
N SER A 124 -5.12 11.85 4.79
CA SER A 124 -5.40 11.74 6.21
C SER A 124 -6.36 10.59 6.51
N SER A 125 -6.40 10.13 7.75
CA SER A 125 -7.24 8.98 8.13
C SER A 125 -8.75 9.17 7.87
N GLN A 126 -9.24 10.42 7.91
CA GLN A 126 -10.62 10.78 7.54
C GLN A 126 -10.73 11.46 6.16
N GLY A 127 -9.60 11.62 5.46
CA GLY A 127 -9.52 12.25 4.16
C GLY A 127 -10.32 11.47 3.11
N ARG A 128 -10.92 12.22 2.17
CA ARG A 128 -11.59 11.64 0.99
C ARG A 128 -10.59 11.32 -0.11
N THR A 129 -9.44 11.99 -0.11
CA THR A 129 -8.34 11.78 -1.04
C THR A 129 -7.62 10.49 -0.73
N LYS A 130 -7.47 9.64 -1.76
CA LYS A 130 -6.72 8.39 -1.65
C LYS A 130 -5.97 8.11 -2.94
N ASN A 131 -4.74 7.62 -2.84
CA ASN A 131 -3.99 7.08 -3.95
C ASN A 131 -3.87 5.58 -3.79
N LYS A 132 -4.26 4.84 -4.82
CA LYS A 132 -4.04 3.39 -4.87
C LYS A 132 -2.59 3.16 -5.28
N LEU A 133 -1.78 2.61 -4.39
CA LEU A 133 -0.39 2.27 -4.69
C LEU A 133 -0.31 1.06 -5.62
N GLY A 134 -1.26 0.14 -5.48
CA GLY A 134 -1.45 -0.99 -6.38
C GLY A 134 -1.63 -2.31 -5.64
N PHE A 135 -1.72 -3.38 -6.43
CA PHE A 135 -1.74 -4.75 -5.94
C PHE A 135 -0.32 -5.32 -6.01
N PHE A 136 0.15 -5.86 -4.89
CA PHE A 136 1.45 -6.47 -4.75
C PHE A 136 1.26 -7.97 -4.56
N ARG A 137 1.96 -8.75 -5.39
CA ARG A 137 1.89 -10.20 -5.39
C ARG A 137 3.30 -10.76 -5.48
N GLU A 138 3.62 -11.63 -4.55
CA GLU A 138 4.84 -12.43 -4.57
C GLU A 138 4.52 -13.88 -4.33
N ARG A 139 5.31 -14.74 -4.96
CA ARG A 139 5.22 -16.19 -4.80
C ARG A 139 6.62 -16.74 -4.74
N ASP A 140 6.80 -17.74 -3.89
CA ASP A 140 8.05 -18.45 -3.84
C ASP A 140 7.78 -19.91 -3.52
N GLY A 141 8.31 -20.78 -4.38
CA GLY A 141 8.28 -22.22 -4.16
C GLY A 141 9.43 -22.60 -3.24
N ALA A 142 9.18 -23.48 -2.27
CA ALA A 142 10.28 -24.10 -1.53
C ALA A 142 9.90 -25.52 -1.10
N PHE A 143 10.89 -26.41 -1.25
CA PHE A 143 11.01 -27.81 -0.80
C PHE A 143 10.14 -28.20 0.39
N PRO A 144 9.77 -29.49 0.55
CA PRO A 144 8.94 -29.95 1.67
C PRO A 144 9.47 -29.40 3.01
N MET A 145 8.72 -28.45 3.58
CA MET A 145 9.12 -27.76 4.81
C MET A 145 8.75 -28.64 6.00
N ILE A 146 9.77 -29.22 6.62
CA ILE A 146 9.62 -30.24 7.68
C ILE A 146 9.31 -29.59 9.06
N SER A 147 9.53 -28.28 9.23
CA SER A 147 9.38 -27.59 10.52
C SER A 147 8.61 -26.27 10.41
N GLN A 148 7.73 -26.00 11.37
CA GLN A 148 6.90 -24.79 11.45
C GLN A 148 7.72 -23.48 11.45
N SER A 149 8.86 -23.43 12.15
CA SER A 149 9.71 -22.23 12.18
C SER A 149 10.30 -21.86 10.82
N ARG A 150 10.75 -22.85 10.04
CA ARG A 150 11.22 -22.64 8.66
C ARG A 150 10.08 -22.18 7.75
N THR A 151 8.89 -22.70 7.97
CA THR A 151 7.68 -22.29 7.25
C THR A 151 7.34 -20.82 7.52
N THR A 152 7.30 -20.39 8.79
CA THR A 152 7.09 -18.97 9.14
C THR A 152 8.18 -18.07 8.57
N ALA A 153 9.45 -18.47 8.68
CA ALA A 153 10.54 -17.70 8.09
C ALA A 153 10.38 -17.52 6.57
N LYS A 154 9.93 -18.57 5.86
CA LYS A 154 9.65 -18.48 4.43
C LYS A 154 8.44 -17.59 4.14
N TYR A 155 7.38 -17.67 4.94
CA TYR A 155 6.23 -16.75 4.85
C TYR A 155 6.65 -15.28 4.97
N ASN A 156 7.51 -14.96 5.94
CA ASN A 156 8.03 -13.61 6.18
C ASN A 156 8.97 -13.17 5.05
N GLU A 157 9.76 -14.08 4.47
CA GLU A 157 10.62 -13.79 3.31
C GLU A 157 9.80 -13.36 2.08
N VAL A 158 8.75 -14.11 1.74
CA VAL A 158 7.87 -13.79 0.59
C VAL A 158 7.12 -12.48 0.85
N LEU A 159 6.69 -12.25 2.10
CA LEU A 159 6.07 -10.99 2.50
C LEU A 159 7.04 -9.82 2.35
N SER A 160 8.29 -9.99 2.79
CA SER A 160 9.35 -8.98 2.67
C SER A 160 9.56 -8.56 1.22
N LYS A 161 9.63 -9.51 0.27
CA LYS A 161 9.79 -9.22 -1.17
C LYS A 161 8.64 -8.35 -1.69
N ALA A 162 7.41 -8.64 -1.29
CA ALA A 162 6.23 -7.88 -1.70
C ALA A 162 6.22 -6.49 -1.06
N LEU A 163 6.59 -6.37 0.22
CA LEU A 163 6.67 -5.11 0.95
C LEU A 163 7.75 -4.18 0.39
N VAL A 164 8.91 -4.69 -0.03
CA VAL A 164 9.94 -3.89 -0.70
C VAL A 164 9.37 -3.18 -1.95
N LYS A 165 8.55 -3.87 -2.74
CA LYS A 165 7.87 -3.27 -3.90
C LYS A 165 6.87 -2.19 -3.49
N LEU A 166 6.16 -2.40 -2.38
CA LEU A 166 5.26 -1.40 -1.81
C LEU A 166 6.02 -0.15 -1.38
N ILE A 167 7.14 -0.30 -0.66
CA ILE A 167 7.94 0.84 -0.21
C ILE A 167 8.55 1.60 -1.39
N ALA A 168 9.04 0.89 -2.41
CA ALA A 168 9.51 1.54 -3.63
C ALA A 168 8.41 2.40 -4.27
N ARG A 169 7.17 1.90 -4.31
CA ARG A 169 6.03 2.65 -4.83
C ARG A 169 5.59 3.80 -3.92
N LEU A 170 5.72 3.63 -2.62
CA LEU A 170 5.44 4.66 -1.63
C LEU A 170 6.47 5.80 -1.71
N ASN A 171 7.73 5.48 -2.02
CA ASN A 171 8.80 6.47 -2.15
C ASN A 171 8.55 7.46 -3.30
N ASP A 172 7.77 7.08 -4.32
CA ASP A 172 7.31 8.00 -5.37
C ASP A 172 6.46 9.17 -4.83
N HIS A 173 5.97 9.08 -3.59
CA HIS A 173 5.13 10.10 -2.95
C HIS A 173 5.92 11.15 -2.16
N PHE A 174 7.25 11.05 -2.06
CA PHE A 174 8.06 12.15 -1.52
C PHE A 174 8.37 13.16 -2.62
N THR A 175 8.38 14.45 -2.27
CA THR A 175 8.82 15.49 -3.19
C THR A 175 10.27 15.24 -3.60
N LEU A 176 10.52 15.13 -4.91
CA LEU A 176 11.87 15.36 -5.44
C LEU A 176 12.20 16.82 -5.16
N GLU A 177 13.14 17.08 -4.26
CA GLU A 177 13.76 18.41 -4.18
C GLU A 177 14.39 18.66 -5.56
N PHE A 178 13.75 19.51 -6.37
CA PHE A 178 14.41 20.03 -7.55
C PHE A 178 15.54 20.93 -7.07
N GLU A 179 16.77 20.41 -7.12
CA GLU A 179 17.98 21.22 -7.02
C GLU A 179 17.86 22.39 -8.01
N GLY A 180 17.59 23.59 -7.47
CA GLY A 180 17.87 24.81 -8.19
C GLY A 180 19.37 24.85 -8.53
N PRO A 181 19.78 25.57 -9.59
CA PRO A 181 21.15 25.52 -10.10
C PRO A 181 22.12 26.36 -9.26
N ASN A 182 22.17 26.15 -7.94
CA ASN A 182 23.14 26.78 -7.06
C ASN A 182 23.59 25.81 -5.96
N LEU A 183 24.77 25.25 -6.22
CA LEU A 183 25.80 24.75 -5.30
C LEU A 183 25.57 25.03 -3.81
N GLY A 184 25.50 23.96 -3.01
CA GLY A 184 25.95 24.00 -1.62
C GLY A 184 25.10 23.21 -0.63
N GLN A 185 25.53 21.97 -0.35
CA GLN A 185 25.25 21.20 0.88
C GLN A 185 23.79 20.76 1.08
N SER A 186 23.42 19.63 0.49
CA SER A 186 22.33 18.78 0.99
C SER A 186 22.80 18.06 2.25
N ALA A 187 22.60 18.68 3.41
CA ALA A 187 22.57 17.95 4.66
C ALA A 187 21.24 17.21 4.73
N PHE A 188 21.24 15.92 4.37
CA PHE A 188 20.14 15.02 4.73
C PHE A 188 19.83 15.24 6.23
N PRO A 189 18.57 15.54 6.60
CA PRO A 189 18.23 15.56 8.01
C PRO A 189 18.48 14.15 8.58
N PRO A 190 19.05 14.02 9.79
CA PRO A 190 19.33 12.73 10.39
C PRO A 190 18.02 11.93 10.49
N SER A 191 18.06 10.68 10.01
CA SER A 191 16.97 9.72 10.12
C SER A 191 16.40 9.72 11.55
N LEU A 192 15.11 10.04 11.69
CA LEU A 192 14.38 9.81 12.92
C LEU A 192 14.07 8.32 13.03
N ASP A 193 15.11 7.54 13.36
CA ASP A 193 15.11 6.08 13.53
C ASP A 193 14.30 5.57 14.74
N THR A 194 13.29 6.31 15.18
CA THR A 194 12.60 6.00 16.44
C THR A 194 11.14 5.63 16.19
N PRO A 195 10.73 4.36 16.39
CA PRO A 195 9.32 4.05 16.52
C PRO A 195 8.72 4.85 17.69
N VAL A 196 7.66 5.60 17.43
CA VAL A 196 7.00 6.41 18.46
C VAL A 196 6.28 5.46 19.43
N LYS A 197 6.72 5.43 20.69
CA LYS A 197 6.10 4.61 21.74
C LYS A 197 4.63 5.00 21.94
N ASN A 198 3.79 4.00 22.23
CA ASN A 198 2.41 4.22 22.64
C ASN A 198 2.40 4.78 24.06
N GLU A 199 1.80 5.97 24.23
CA GLU A 199 1.24 6.40 25.53
C GLU A 199 -0.15 5.79 25.72
#